data_AF-A0ABD3GVS0-F1
#
_entry.id   AF-A0ABD3GVS0-F1
#
_cell.length_a   1.000
_cell.length_b   1.000
_cell.length_c   1.000
_cell.angle_alpha   90.00
_cell.angle_beta   90.00
_cell.angle_gamma   90.00
#
_symmetry.space_group_name_H-M   'P 1'
#
loop_
_entity.id
_entity.type
_entity.pdbx_description
1 polymer ?
#
loop_
_entity_poly.entity_id
_entity_poly.type
_entity_poly.pdbx_seq_one_letter_code
_entity_poly.pdbx_strand_id
1 'polypeptide(L)'
;MVQYFHKRYIINPIEARSAVCRGALAFGAVDAELMLSRKSKKTYGIRVSRGFRMGDPKEYLLEEGGLSYCQNAFGVFVKIGEDVLVDHQAKHVFEVEPHSKVTEVEVFATDSHQPEFVTDSGVEEVGTWTYHFPVQGQRMDDPTEIEVSMFFGRAKMEVHVAALNFTNAEKTMSFDFDSRNIERRMS
;
A
#
# COMPACT_ATOMS: atom_id res chain seq x y z
N MET A 1 19.03 -44.81 21.37
CA MET A 1 20.01 -44.53 20.32
C MET A 1 19.72 -43.12 19.82
N VAL A 2 20.55 -42.14 20.17
CA VAL A 2 20.32 -40.72 19.87
C VAL A 2 21.13 -40.36 18.63
N GLN A 3 20.44 -39.95 17.56
CA GLN A 3 21.06 -39.54 16.30
C GLN A 3 21.29 -38.03 16.33
N TYR A 4 22.53 -37.61 16.14
CA TYR A 4 22.93 -36.19 16.14
C TYR A 4 22.53 -35.52 14.82
N PHE A 5 21.80 -34.41 14.91
CA PHE A 5 21.62 -33.45 13.82
C PHE A 5 22.20 -32.09 14.24
N HIS A 6 22.91 -31.43 13.31
CA HIS A 6 23.58 -30.14 13.48
C HIS A 6 22.70 -29.11 14.20
N LYS A 7 23.23 -28.54 15.30
CA LYS A 7 22.65 -27.50 16.20
C LYS A 7 21.31 -26.93 15.72
N ARG A 8 20.21 -27.60 16.07
CA ARG A 8 18.85 -27.08 15.99
C ARG A 8 18.15 -27.33 17.32
N TYR A 9 17.55 -26.29 17.89
CA TYR A 9 16.73 -26.44 19.08
C TYR A 9 15.38 -27.03 18.65
N ILE A 10 15.16 -28.29 19.01
CA ILE A 10 13.88 -28.95 18.82
C ILE A 10 13.01 -28.57 20.01
N ILE A 11 12.01 -27.73 19.78
CA ILE A 11 10.98 -27.42 20.77
C ILE A 11 9.98 -28.57 20.76
N ASN A 12 10.08 -29.48 21.73
CA ASN A 12 9.07 -30.50 21.96
C ASN A 12 8.05 -29.96 22.96
N PRO A 13 6.86 -29.52 22.52
CA PRO A 13 5.86 -29.00 23.44
C PRO A 13 5.44 -30.10 24.41
N ILE A 14 5.35 -29.74 25.69
CA ILE A 14 4.83 -30.64 26.72
C ILE A 14 3.38 -30.97 26.33
N GLU A 15 3.14 -32.25 26.03
CA GLU A 15 1.88 -32.79 25.48
C GLU A 15 1.51 -32.24 24.10
N ALA A 16 2.13 -32.77 23.04
CA ALA A 16 1.89 -32.37 21.64
C ALA A 16 0.39 -32.29 21.24
N ARG A 17 -0.46 -33.22 21.71
CA ARG A 17 -1.92 -33.19 21.47
C ARG A 17 -2.60 -31.99 22.13
N SER A 18 -2.18 -31.65 23.34
CA SER A 18 -2.73 -30.53 24.09
C SER A 18 -2.17 -29.19 23.59
N ALA A 19 -0.96 -29.17 23.04
CA ALA A 19 -0.41 -27.98 22.38
C ALA A 19 -1.24 -27.53 21.17
N VAL A 20 -1.78 -28.47 20.37
CA VAL A 20 -2.68 -28.13 19.26
C VAL A 20 -4.00 -27.54 19.78
N CYS A 21 -4.62 -28.16 20.79
CA CYS A 21 -5.86 -27.66 21.38
C CYS A 21 -5.67 -26.31 22.08
N ARG A 22 -4.57 -26.13 22.82
CA ARG A 22 -4.19 -24.86 23.46
C ARG A 22 -3.89 -23.79 22.41
N GLY A 23 -3.24 -24.14 21.30
CA GLY A 23 -3.00 -23.25 20.17
C GLY A 23 -4.29 -22.80 19.50
N ALA A 24 -5.24 -23.73 19.25
CA ALA A 24 -6.54 -23.42 18.68
C ALA A 24 -7.41 -22.57 19.62
N LEU A 25 -7.37 -22.86 20.93
CA LEU A 25 -8.07 -22.07 21.95
C LEU A 25 -7.47 -20.66 22.08
N ALA A 26 -6.15 -20.54 22.10
CA ALA A 26 -5.47 -19.25 22.09
C ALA A 26 -5.79 -18.48 20.81
N PHE A 27 -5.78 -19.12 19.64
CA PHE A 27 -6.17 -18.48 18.38
C PHE A 27 -7.63 -18.00 18.40
N GLY A 28 -8.54 -18.74 19.04
CA GLY A 28 -9.94 -18.35 19.19
C GLY A 28 -10.22 -17.35 20.33
N ALA A 29 -9.33 -17.22 21.32
CA ALA A 29 -9.50 -16.39 22.52
C ALA A 29 -8.60 -15.14 22.54
N VAL A 30 -7.63 -15.03 21.62
CA VAL A 30 -6.88 -13.79 21.43
C VAL A 30 -7.85 -12.74 20.90
N ASP A 31 -8.03 -11.68 21.70
CA ASP A 31 -8.77 -10.50 21.27
C ASP A 31 -8.23 -10.02 19.92
N ALA A 32 -9.14 -9.71 19.01
CA ALA A 32 -8.81 -9.28 17.66
C ALA A 32 -7.87 -8.06 17.61
N GLU A 33 -7.87 -7.26 18.67
CA GLU A 33 -7.04 -6.08 18.89
C GLU A 33 -5.58 -6.39 19.30
N LEU A 34 -5.25 -7.62 19.72
CA LEU A 34 -3.92 -7.95 20.26
C LEU A 34 -2.86 -8.30 19.21
N MET A 35 -3.21 -8.39 17.91
CA MET A 35 -2.18 -8.51 16.86
C MET A 35 -1.54 -7.15 16.61
N LEU A 36 -0.49 -6.85 17.36
CA LEU A 36 0.20 -5.56 17.29
C LEU A 36 0.84 -5.30 15.92
N SER A 37 1.38 -6.33 15.24
CA SER A 37 2.11 -6.20 13.97
C SER A 37 1.95 -7.41 13.06
N ARG A 38 2.00 -7.20 11.74
CA ARG A 38 2.13 -8.28 10.75
C ARG A 38 3.20 -7.95 9.71
N LYS A 39 3.82 -8.99 9.15
CA LYS A 39 4.71 -8.84 8.01
C LYS A 39 3.90 -8.66 6.73
N SER A 40 4.20 -7.62 5.95
CA SER A 40 3.60 -7.48 4.61
C SER A 40 4.04 -8.63 3.71
N LYS A 41 3.10 -9.19 2.94
CA LYS A 41 3.37 -10.32 2.03
C LYS A 41 3.89 -9.88 0.67
N LYS A 42 3.63 -8.63 0.29
CA LYS A 42 4.07 -8.00 -0.96
C LYS A 42 4.57 -6.59 -0.66
N THR A 43 5.30 -6.00 -1.60
CA THR A 43 5.54 -4.56 -1.63
C THR A 43 4.32 -3.90 -2.25
N TYR A 44 3.78 -2.89 -1.57
CA TYR A 44 2.62 -2.13 -2.02
C TYR A 44 3.01 -0.68 -2.26
N GLY A 45 2.39 -0.09 -3.27
CA GLY A 45 2.63 1.30 -3.64
C GLY A 45 1.65 1.79 -4.69
N ILE A 46 1.89 3.00 -5.19
CA ILE A 46 1.10 3.61 -6.25
C ILE A 46 2.00 4.03 -7.42
N ARG A 47 1.40 4.28 -8.60
CA ARG A 47 2.08 5.01 -9.66
C ARG A 47 2.33 6.44 -9.20
N VAL A 48 3.57 6.92 -9.32
CA VAL A 48 3.93 8.30 -9.00
C VAL A 48 4.70 8.94 -10.16
N SER A 49 4.47 10.23 -10.32
CA SER A 49 5.32 11.09 -11.14
C SER A 49 6.42 11.67 -10.27
N ARG A 50 7.68 11.44 -10.63
CA ARG A 50 8.85 12.04 -9.96
C ARG A 50 9.74 12.73 -10.97
N GLY A 51 10.63 13.62 -10.53
CA GLY A 51 11.64 14.19 -11.43
C GLY A 51 12.40 13.10 -12.20
N PHE A 52 12.57 13.32 -13.50
CA PHE A 52 13.28 12.42 -14.40
C PHE A 52 14.77 12.42 -14.06
N ARG A 53 15.37 11.24 -13.98
CA ARG A 53 16.76 11.03 -13.55
C ARG A 53 17.57 10.33 -14.63
N MET A 54 18.88 10.45 -14.53
CA MET A 54 19.79 9.70 -15.39
C MET A 54 19.62 8.20 -15.12
N GLY A 55 19.31 7.44 -16.18
CA GLY A 55 19.01 6.00 -16.10
C GLY A 55 17.53 5.68 -16.28
N ASP A 56 16.64 6.65 -16.16
CA ASP A 56 15.21 6.43 -16.42
C ASP A 56 14.97 6.13 -17.92
N PRO A 57 14.05 5.20 -18.24
CA PRO A 57 13.65 4.95 -19.61
C PRO A 57 13.06 6.22 -20.25
N LYS A 58 13.55 6.58 -21.44
CA LYS A 58 13.06 7.76 -22.18
C LYS A 58 11.58 7.67 -22.53
N GLU A 59 11.04 6.46 -22.65
CA GLU A 59 9.61 6.20 -22.86
C GLU A 59 8.73 6.61 -21.67
N TYR A 60 9.31 6.83 -20.49
CA TYR A 60 8.58 7.31 -19.30
C TYR A 60 8.73 8.81 -19.07
N LEU A 61 9.49 9.50 -19.94
CA LEU A 61 9.71 10.93 -19.87
C LEU A 61 8.43 11.69 -20.25
N LEU A 62 7.98 12.55 -19.35
CA LEU A 62 7.00 13.60 -19.60
C LEU A 62 7.69 14.95 -19.41
N GLU A 63 7.50 15.84 -20.38
CA GLU A 63 7.93 17.24 -20.26
C GLU A 63 6.71 18.14 -20.08
N GLU A 64 6.63 18.83 -18.94
CA GLU A 64 5.49 19.65 -18.56
C GLU A 64 5.96 20.87 -17.77
N GLY A 65 5.47 22.06 -18.13
CA GLY A 65 5.86 23.31 -17.46
C GLY A 65 7.36 23.62 -17.50
N GLY A 66 8.11 23.07 -18.47
CA GLY A 66 9.57 23.20 -18.55
C GLY A 66 10.34 22.28 -17.60
N LEU A 67 9.65 21.34 -16.94
CA LEU A 67 10.24 20.31 -16.08
C LEU A 67 10.07 18.93 -16.71
N SER A 68 10.99 18.02 -16.35
CA SER A 68 11.01 16.64 -16.84
C SER A 68 10.64 15.67 -15.73
N TYR A 69 9.65 14.82 -15.97
CA TYR A 69 9.12 13.84 -15.03
C TYR A 69 9.21 12.41 -15.59
N CYS A 70 9.32 11.43 -14.70
CA CYS A 70 9.12 10.02 -14.97
C CYS A 70 7.73 9.62 -14.47
N GLN A 71 6.80 9.30 -15.38
CA GLN A 71 5.38 9.04 -15.04
C GLN A 71 5.10 7.64 -14.50
N ASN A 72 6.01 6.69 -14.69
CA ASN A 72 5.79 5.28 -14.36
C ASN A 72 6.58 4.81 -13.13
N ALA A 73 7.03 5.73 -12.27
CA ALA A 73 7.78 5.35 -11.08
C ALA A 73 6.88 4.65 -10.05
N PHE A 74 7.45 3.69 -9.33
CA PHE A 74 6.76 2.99 -8.25
C PHE A 74 6.96 3.72 -6.91
N GLY A 75 5.91 4.34 -6.39
CA GLY A 75 5.91 4.98 -5.08
C GLY A 75 5.63 3.97 -3.98
N VAL A 76 6.68 3.47 -3.32
CA VAL A 76 6.56 2.45 -2.26
C VAL A 76 5.95 3.03 -0.99
N PHE A 77 4.89 2.39 -0.50
CA PHE A 77 4.28 2.66 0.80
C PHE A 77 4.74 1.67 1.87
N VAL A 78 4.79 0.39 1.52
CA VAL A 78 5.19 -0.72 2.41
C VAL A 78 5.96 -1.75 1.61
N LYS A 79 7.07 -2.25 2.15
CA LYS A 79 7.87 -3.31 1.51
C LYS A 79 7.45 -4.70 1.96
N ILE A 80 7.66 -5.68 1.10
CA ILE A 80 7.57 -7.09 1.47
C ILE A 80 8.45 -7.37 2.71
N GLY A 81 7.88 -8.05 3.71
CA GLY A 81 8.57 -8.35 4.97
C GLY A 81 8.69 -7.16 5.95
N GLU A 82 8.15 -5.99 5.62
CA GLU A 82 8.04 -4.88 6.55
C GLU A 82 6.94 -5.14 7.59
N ASP A 83 7.17 -4.72 8.83
CA ASP A 83 6.15 -4.81 9.88
C ASP A 83 5.13 -3.69 9.71
N VAL A 84 3.88 -4.08 9.55
CA VAL A 84 2.74 -3.16 9.51
C VAL A 84 1.92 -3.36 10.77
N LEU A 85 1.83 -2.32 11.59
CA LEU A 85 1.00 -2.32 12.80
C LEU A 85 -0.47 -2.20 12.39
N VAL A 86 -1.36 -2.91 13.08
CA VAL A 86 -2.80 -2.99 12.71
C VAL A 86 -3.52 -1.63 12.78
N ASP A 87 -2.90 -0.60 13.36
CA ASP A 87 -3.41 0.78 13.40
C ASP A 87 -2.44 1.83 12.82
N HIS A 88 -1.35 1.41 12.15
CA HIS A 88 -0.46 2.34 11.47
C HIS A 88 -0.77 2.39 9.97
N GLN A 89 -0.85 3.61 9.46
CA GLN A 89 -0.96 3.91 8.04
C GLN A 89 0.40 4.29 7.48
N ALA A 90 0.75 3.72 6.33
CA ALA A 90 1.78 4.31 5.48
C ALA A 90 1.13 5.45 4.71
N LYS A 91 1.69 6.65 4.79
CA LYS A 91 1.10 7.84 4.17
C LYS A 91 2.11 8.67 3.43
N HIS A 92 1.69 9.21 2.29
CA HIS A 92 2.48 10.12 1.48
C HIS A 92 1.58 11.23 0.94
N VAL A 93 2.15 12.43 0.86
CA VAL A 93 1.50 13.58 0.25
C VAL A 93 2.08 13.76 -1.14
N PHE A 94 1.19 13.98 -2.12
CA PHE A 94 1.53 14.19 -3.51
C PHE A 94 0.93 15.51 -3.99
N GLU A 95 1.74 16.26 -4.73
CA GLU A 95 1.25 17.40 -5.48
C GLU A 95 0.59 16.92 -6.77
N VAL A 96 -0.57 17.47 -7.05
CA VAL A 96 -1.33 17.27 -8.29
C VAL A 96 -1.18 18.52 -9.14
N GLU A 97 -1.09 18.31 -10.45
CA GLU A 97 -0.93 19.38 -11.42
C GLU A 97 -1.97 20.50 -11.19
N PRO A 98 -1.55 21.78 -11.21
CA PRO A 98 -2.47 22.90 -11.10
C PRO A 98 -3.64 22.79 -12.08
N HIS A 99 -4.84 23.18 -11.64
CA HIS A 99 -6.07 23.12 -12.42
C HIS A 99 -6.56 21.72 -12.84
N SER A 100 -5.91 20.64 -12.40
CA SER A 100 -6.43 19.28 -12.56
C SER A 100 -7.81 19.16 -11.91
N LYS A 101 -8.79 18.68 -12.69
CA LYS A 101 -10.16 18.40 -12.21
C LYS A 101 -10.29 16.98 -11.68
N VAL A 102 -9.35 16.13 -12.06
CA VAL A 102 -9.36 14.70 -11.79
C VAL A 102 -7.93 14.25 -11.53
N THR A 103 -7.74 13.30 -10.63
CA THR A 103 -6.48 12.56 -10.49
C THR A 103 -6.77 11.07 -10.37
N GLU A 104 -5.91 10.24 -10.93
CA GLU A 104 -5.99 8.78 -10.80
C GLU A 104 -4.97 8.30 -9.77
N VAL A 105 -5.40 7.38 -8.91
CA VAL A 105 -4.58 6.68 -7.94
C VAL A 105 -4.64 5.20 -8.30
N GLU A 106 -3.59 4.73 -8.97
CA GLU A 106 -3.41 3.34 -9.33
C GLU A 106 -2.50 2.67 -8.29
N VAL A 107 -3.02 1.63 -7.66
CA VAL A 107 -2.37 0.87 -6.59
C VAL A 107 -1.79 -0.41 -7.18
N PHE A 108 -0.54 -0.70 -6.83
CA PHE A 108 0.21 -1.85 -7.34
C PHE A 108 0.76 -2.72 -6.20
N ALA A 109 0.94 -4.00 -6.49
CA ALA A 109 1.59 -4.96 -5.62
C ALA A 109 2.66 -5.76 -6.37
N THR A 110 3.73 -6.13 -5.68
CA THR A 110 4.81 -6.94 -6.25
C THR A 110 5.54 -7.76 -5.19
N ASP A 111 6.13 -8.88 -5.59
CA ASP A 111 7.04 -9.67 -4.74
C ASP A 111 8.47 -9.10 -4.70
N SER A 112 8.77 -8.07 -5.51
CA SER A 112 10.05 -7.36 -5.46
C SER A 112 10.16 -6.51 -4.20
N HIS A 113 11.32 -6.54 -3.54
CA HIS A 113 11.61 -5.69 -2.38
C HIS A 113 11.94 -4.23 -2.76
N GLN A 114 12.37 -4.00 -4.01
CA GLN A 114 12.77 -2.68 -4.51
C GLN A 114 12.26 -2.51 -5.95
N PRO A 115 10.95 -2.37 -6.17
CA PRO A 115 10.43 -1.99 -7.48
C PRO A 115 10.84 -0.56 -7.82
N GLU A 116 11.18 -0.33 -9.09
CA GLU A 116 11.51 1.02 -9.58
C GLU A 116 10.36 1.59 -10.41
N PHE A 117 9.71 0.75 -11.22
CA PHE A 117 8.64 1.13 -12.12
C PHE A 117 7.42 0.25 -11.96
N VAL A 118 6.24 0.82 -12.22
CA VAL A 118 4.98 0.05 -12.22
C VAL A 118 4.85 -0.91 -13.40
N THR A 119 5.73 -0.76 -14.40
CA THR A 119 5.86 -1.63 -15.57
C THR A 119 6.87 -2.77 -15.37
N ASP A 120 7.54 -2.83 -14.21
CA ASP A 120 8.50 -3.90 -13.91
C ASP A 120 7.84 -5.27 -13.91
N SER A 121 8.60 -6.30 -14.29
CA SER A 121 8.10 -7.67 -14.29
C SER A 121 7.68 -8.12 -12.89
N GLY A 122 6.46 -8.66 -12.78
CA GLY A 122 5.89 -9.09 -11.50
C GLY A 122 5.29 -7.96 -10.66
N VAL A 123 5.13 -6.76 -11.24
CA VAL A 123 4.26 -5.73 -10.69
C VAL A 123 2.84 -5.92 -11.24
N GLU A 124 1.87 -5.96 -10.34
CA GLU A 124 0.46 -6.19 -10.65
C GLU A 124 -0.36 -5.00 -10.15
N GLU A 125 -1.23 -4.44 -11.00
CA GLU A 125 -2.24 -3.47 -10.57
C GLU A 125 -3.28 -4.20 -9.71
N VAL A 126 -3.47 -3.73 -8.48
CA VAL A 126 -4.47 -4.29 -7.55
C VAL A 126 -5.75 -3.46 -7.51
N GLY A 127 -5.69 -2.22 -8.01
CA GLY A 127 -6.86 -1.39 -8.15
C GLY A 127 -6.54 0.02 -8.60
N THR A 128 -7.54 0.65 -9.18
CA THR A 128 -7.44 2.02 -9.69
C THR A 128 -8.63 2.82 -9.23
N TRP A 129 -8.37 4.08 -8.90
CA TRP A 129 -9.37 5.00 -8.45
C TRP A 129 -9.21 6.38 -9.07
N THR A 130 -10.34 6.97 -9.43
CA THR A 130 -10.42 8.30 -10.02
C THR A 130 -11.03 9.25 -8.99
N TYR A 131 -10.23 10.20 -8.53
CA TYR A 131 -10.71 11.29 -7.67
C TYR A 131 -11.12 12.48 -8.51
N HIS A 132 -12.28 13.06 -8.21
CA HIS A 132 -12.74 14.30 -8.80
C HIS A 132 -12.61 15.42 -7.78
N PHE A 133 -11.81 16.43 -8.08
CA PHE A 133 -11.66 17.60 -7.21
C PHE A 133 -12.97 18.41 -7.20
N PRO A 134 -13.41 18.89 -6.03
CA PRO A 134 -14.59 19.75 -5.95
C PRO A 134 -14.30 21.10 -6.63
N VAL A 135 -15.23 21.55 -7.47
CA VAL A 135 -15.11 22.79 -8.27
C VAL A 135 -15.20 24.06 -7.41
N GLN A 136 -15.76 23.97 -6.20
CA GLN A 136 -15.95 25.10 -5.29
C GLN A 136 -14.88 25.10 -4.18
N GLY A 137 -14.25 26.25 -3.94
CA GLY A 137 -13.28 26.44 -2.84
C GLY A 137 -11.80 26.38 -3.24
N GLN A 138 -11.49 26.08 -4.51
CA GLN A 138 -10.11 26.08 -5.01
C GLN A 138 -9.61 27.53 -5.12
N ARG A 139 -8.59 27.90 -4.33
CA ARG A 139 -7.69 28.97 -4.75
C ARG A 139 -6.96 28.41 -5.96
N MET A 140 -7.38 28.84 -7.16
CA MET A 140 -6.95 28.23 -8.44
C MET A 140 -5.43 28.29 -8.66
N ASP A 141 -4.71 29.09 -7.87
CA ASP A 141 -3.28 29.33 -8.03
C ASP A 141 -2.39 28.47 -7.11
N ASP A 142 -2.96 27.76 -6.12
CA ASP A 142 -2.19 26.90 -5.22
C ASP A 142 -2.14 25.46 -5.77
N PRO A 143 -0.96 24.78 -5.75
CA PRO A 143 -0.86 23.38 -6.13
C PRO A 143 -1.80 22.55 -5.26
N THR A 144 -2.52 21.61 -5.87
CA THR A 144 -3.47 20.78 -5.12
C THR A 144 -2.73 19.61 -4.51
N GLU A 145 -2.71 19.50 -3.19
CA GLU A 145 -2.09 18.36 -2.51
C GLU A 145 -3.14 17.29 -2.17
N ILE A 146 -2.78 16.03 -2.40
CA ILE A 146 -3.51 14.86 -1.93
C ILE A 146 -2.65 14.08 -0.92
N GLU A 147 -3.21 13.72 0.22
CA GLU A 147 -2.65 12.70 1.10
C GLU A 147 -3.25 11.35 0.69
N VAL A 148 -2.39 10.40 0.35
CA VAL A 148 -2.78 9.00 0.15
C VAL A 148 -2.27 8.21 1.34
N SER A 149 -3.14 7.39 1.92
CA SER A 149 -2.86 6.60 3.12
C SER A 149 -3.27 5.15 2.91
N MET A 150 -2.35 4.21 3.13
CA MET A 150 -2.60 2.77 3.06
C MET A 150 -2.67 2.16 4.45
N PHE A 151 -3.80 1.53 4.74
CA PHE A 151 -4.08 0.83 5.99
C PHE A 151 -4.12 -0.67 5.75
N PHE A 152 -3.46 -1.43 6.60
CA PHE A 152 -3.35 -2.88 6.46
C PHE A 152 -4.11 -3.55 7.60
N GLY A 153 -5.41 -3.76 7.39
CA GLY A 153 -6.26 -4.49 8.33
C GLY A 153 -6.02 -6.00 8.33
N ARG A 154 -6.86 -6.73 9.08
CA ARG A 154 -6.74 -8.19 9.24
C ARG A 154 -6.91 -8.93 7.90
N ALA A 155 -7.97 -8.62 7.14
CA ALA A 155 -8.31 -9.30 5.88
C ALA A 155 -8.26 -8.41 4.64
N LYS A 156 -8.24 -7.09 4.82
CA LYS A 156 -8.31 -6.09 3.76
C LYS A 156 -7.25 -5.01 3.93
N MET A 157 -6.82 -4.48 2.79
CA MET A 157 -6.09 -3.22 2.69
C MET A 157 -7.10 -2.12 2.40
N GLU A 158 -6.96 -0.96 3.04
CA GLU A 158 -7.74 0.22 2.69
C GLU A 158 -6.81 1.31 2.21
N VAL A 159 -7.23 2.01 1.16
CA VAL A 159 -6.52 3.17 0.63
C VAL A 159 -7.44 4.36 0.78
N HIS A 160 -7.00 5.34 1.54
CA HIS A 160 -7.70 6.58 1.80
C HIS A 160 -7.01 7.69 1.03
N VAL A 161 -7.79 8.58 0.43
CA VAL A 161 -7.27 9.74 -0.28
C VAL A 161 -8.02 10.97 0.20
N ALA A 162 -7.27 11.94 0.71
CA ALA A 162 -7.79 13.20 1.20
C ALA A 162 -7.12 14.35 0.44
N ALA A 163 -7.93 15.23 -0.15
CA ALA A 163 -7.38 16.45 -0.73
C ALA A 163 -7.17 17.49 0.40
N LEU A 164 -5.91 17.85 0.67
CA LEU A 164 -5.54 18.66 1.84
C LEU A 164 -6.02 20.11 1.71
N ASN A 165 -6.12 20.61 0.48
CA ASN A 165 -6.51 21.99 0.20
C ASN A 165 -8.04 22.19 0.10
N PHE A 166 -8.82 21.13 0.36
CA PHE A 166 -10.28 21.18 0.32
C PHE A 166 -10.87 20.71 1.65
N THR A 167 -11.66 21.58 2.29
CA THR A 167 -12.42 21.18 3.47
C THR A 167 -13.44 20.10 3.09
N ASN A 168 -13.35 18.93 3.72
CA ASN A 168 -14.34 17.84 3.63
C ASN A 168 -14.30 16.96 2.37
N ALA A 169 -13.13 16.75 1.77
CA ALA A 169 -12.98 15.99 0.52
C ALA A 169 -12.15 14.69 0.69
N GLU A 170 -12.41 13.94 1.76
CA GLU A 170 -11.84 12.61 2.00
C GLU A 170 -12.69 11.53 1.34
N LYS A 171 -12.03 10.53 0.72
CA LYS A 171 -12.68 9.33 0.19
C LYS A 171 -11.85 8.10 0.50
N THR A 172 -12.54 6.99 0.77
CA THR A 172 -11.95 5.72 1.16
C THR A 172 -12.24 4.63 0.12
N MET A 173 -11.25 3.79 -0.15
CA MET A 173 -11.39 2.55 -0.91
C MET A 173 -10.87 1.36 -0.10
N SER A 174 -11.45 0.18 -0.31
CA SER A 174 -11.01 -1.06 0.32
C SER A 174 -10.74 -2.13 -0.74
N PHE A 175 -9.69 -2.91 -0.52
CA PHE A 175 -9.26 -4.03 -1.35
C PHE A 175 -9.03 -5.24 -0.45
N ASP A 176 -9.53 -6.44 -0.77
CA ASP A 176 -9.12 -7.62 0.00
C ASP A 176 -7.78 -8.14 -0.52
N PHE A 177 -6.96 -8.66 0.39
CA PHE A 177 -5.65 -9.21 0.03
C PHE A 177 -5.72 -10.47 -0.86
N ASP A 178 -6.88 -11.13 -0.91
CA ASP A 178 -7.10 -12.41 -1.59
C ASP A 178 -8.17 -12.35 -2.68
N SER A 179 -8.85 -11.21 -2.84
CA SER A 179 -9.95 -11.12 -3.79
C SER A 179 -9.45 -10.68 -5.16
N ARG A 180 -9.56 -11.60 -6.12
CA ARG A 180 -9.66 -11.29 -7.56
C ARG A 180 -10.93 -10.48 -7.90
N ASN A 181 -11.55 -9.80 -6.94
CA ASN A 181 -12.81 -9.07 -7.04
C ASN A 181 -12.79 -7.84 -6.13
N ILE A 182 -12.68 -6.68 -6.76
CA ILE A 182 -12.71 -5.37 -6.10
C ILE A 182 -14.17 -5.06 -5.70
N GLU A 183 -14.50 -5.17 -4.41
CA GLU A 183 -15.77 -4.65 -3.90
C GLU A 183 -15.69 -3.13 -3.71
N ARG A 184 -16.21 -2.38 -4.67
CA ARG A 184 -16.35 -0.92 -4.58
C ARG A 184 -17.47 -0.58 -3.59
N ARG A 185 -17.10 -0.20 -2.35
CA ARG A 185 -18.02 0.54 -1.46
C ARG A 185 -17.63 2.01 -1.51
N MET A 186 -18.47 2.81 -2.17
CA MET A 186 -18.45 4.28 -2.03
C MET A 186 -19.35 4.62 -0.84
N SER A 187 -18.79 5.26 0.19
CA SER A 187 -19.53 5.96 1.23
C SER A 187 -19.36 7.46 1.06
#